data_AF-A0A328NDW3-F1
#
_entry.id   AF-A0A328NDW3-F1
#
_cell.length_a   1.000
_cell.length_b   1.000
_cell.length_c   1.000
_cell.angle_alpha   90.00
_cell.angle_beta   90.00
_cell.angle_gamma   90.00
#
_symmetry.space_group_name_H-M   'P 1'
#
loop_
_entity.id
_entity.type
_entity.pdbx_description
1 polymer ?
#
loop_
_entity_poly.entity_id
_entity_poly.type
_entity_poly.pdbx_seq_one_letter_code
_entity_poly.pdbx_strand_id
1 'polypeptide(L)' 'MITSSRARKDDRLELYDVVELREALPGERLPAGAVGTVVHAFNDPPTAYDIEFADADGRTVAMVTLRADQVEQRDGHL' A
#
# COMPACT_ATOMS: atom_id res chain seq x y z
N MET A 1 -2.27 -25.21 14.39
CA MET A 1 -2.58 -24.49 13.14
C MET A 1 -3.66 -23.49 13.47
N ILE A 2 -3.34 -22.21 13.63
CA ILE A 2 -4.35 -21.18 13.83
C ILE A 2 -4.42 -20.39 12.53
N THR A 3 -5.42 -20.73 11.71
CA THR A 3 -5.83 -19.96 10.55
C THR A 3 -6.51 -18.69 11.05
N SER A 4 -5.83 -17.55 11.06
CA SER A 4 -6.49 -16.25 11.27
C SER A 4 -6.83 -15.64 9.91
N SER A 5 -7.72 -16.29 9.17
CA SER A 5 -8.48 -15.59 8.13
C SER A 5 -9.51 -14.73 8.84
N ARG A 6 -9.16 -13.49 9.17
CA ARG A 6 -10.17 -12.47 9.39
C ARG A 6 -10.13 -11.58 8.17
N ALA A 7 -10.87 -11.97 7.13
CA ALA A 7 -11.37 -10.98 6.18
C ALA A 7 -12.06 -9.91 7.04
N ARG A 8 -11.40 -8.75 7.20
CA ARG A 8 -11.93 -7.66 7.99
C ARG A 8 -13.08 -7.06 7.21
N LYS A 9 -14.03 -6.54 7.96
CA LYS A 9 -15.36 -6.16 7.51
C LYS A 9 -15.33 -4.77 6.86
N ASP A 10 -14.38 -4.56 5.94
CA ASP A 10 -14.27 -3.47 4.96
C ASP A 10 -13.02 -3.80 4.11
N ASP A 11 -13.17 -4.11 2.83
CA ASP A 11 -12.06 -4.50 1.93
C ASP A 11 -11.19 -3.29 1.49
N ARG A 12 -11.34 -2.15 2.16
CA ARG A 12 -10.62 -0.90 1.87
C ARG A 12 -9.40 -0.75 2.76
N LEU A 13 -8.34 -0.22 2.16
CA LEU A 13 -7.16 0.19 2.92
C LEU A 13 -7.48 1.46 3.72
N GLU A 14 -6.93 1.54 4.92
CA GLU A 14 -7.02 2.69 5.82
C GLU A 14 -5.69 3.44 5.90
N LEU A 15 -5.72 4.64 6.49
CA LEU A 15 -4.51 5.39 6.79
C LEU A 15 -3.55 4.55 7.64
N TYR A 16 -2.27 4.54 7.28
CA TYR A 16 -1.19 3.75 7.88
C TYR A 16 -1.19 2.25 7.60
N ASP A 17 -2.10 1.75 6.77
CA ASP A 17 -1.95 0.40 6.25
C ASP A 17 -0.66 0.28 5.44
N VAL A 18 0.05 -0.83 5.66
CA VAL A 18 1.23 -1.19 4.88
C VAL A 18 0.79 -1.98 3.68
N VAL A 19 1.34 -1.64 2.53
CA VAL A 19 0.96 -2.24 1.25
C VAL A 19 2.18 -2.57 0.42
N GLU A 20 2.00 -3.49 -0.52
CA GLU A 20 3.01 -3.93 -1.46
C GLU A 20 2.55 -3.66 -2.90
N LEU A 21 3.44 -3.11 -3.74
CA LEU A 21 3.17 -2.93 -5.17
C LEU A 21 3.07 -4.29 -5.88
N ARG A 22 1.99 -4.51 -6.63
CA ARG A 22 1.83 -5.72 -7.46
C ARG A 22 2.73 -5.72 -8.69
N GLU A 23 2.96 -4.55 -9.27
CA GLU A 23 3.76 -4.37 -10.48
C GLU A 23 4.77 -3.25 -10.29
N ALA A 24 5.86 -3.29 -11.05
CA ALA A 24 6.87 -2.25 -11.03
C ALA A 24 6.33 -0.95 -11.64
N LEU A 25 6.80 0.19 -11.12
CA LEU A 25 6.57 1.52 -11.66
C LEU A 25 7.93 2.13 -12.07
N PRO A 26 8.41 1.86 -13.30
CA PRO A 26 9.74 2.30 -13.72
C PRO A 26 9.94 3.81 -13.67
N GLY A 27 8.88 4.60 -13.91
CA GLY A 27 8.93 6.06 -13.85
C GLY A 27 9.28 6.59 -12.46
N GLU A 28 8.83 5.89 -11.42
CA GLU A 28 9.08 6.23 -10.01
C GLU A 28 10.26 5.46 -9.41
N ARG A 29 10.93 4.61 -10.21
CA ARG A 29 11.99 3.69 -9.75
C ARG A 29 11.54 2.74 -8.63
N LEU A 30 10.25 2.38 -8.61
CA LEU A 30 9.70 1.43 -7.64
C LEU A 30 9.60 0.03 -8.28
N PRO A 31 10.25 -1.00 -7.73
CA PRO A 31 10.09 -2.37 -8.20
C PRO A 31 8.72 -2.95 -7.79
N ALA A 32 8.29 -4.02 -8.47
CA ALA A 32 7.24 -4.88 -7.93
C ALA A 32 7.70 -5.42 -6.57
N GLY A 33 6.79 -5.49 -5.61
CA GLY A 33 7.11 -5.84 -4.24
C GLY A 33 7.62 -4.67 -3.37
N ALA A 34 7.72 -3.46 -3.92
CA ALA A 34 8.04 -2.29 -3.08
C ALA A 34 6.96 -2.09 -2.03
N VAL A 35 7.39 -1.91 -0.78
CA VAL A 35 6.52 -1.72 0.36
C VAL A 35 6.35 -0.23 0.64
N GLY A 36 5.10 0.21 0.78
CA GLY A 36 4.75 1.58 1.12
C GLY A 36 3.69 1.64 2.22
N THR A 37 3.35 2.85 2.62
CA THR A 37 2.34 3.14 3.64
C THR A 37 1.28 4.07 3.08
N VAL A 38 0.00 3.75 3.31
CA VAL A 38 -1.11 4.62 2.93
C VAL A 38 -1.05 5.90 3.77
N VAL A 39 -0.90 7.05 3.11
CA VAL A 39 -0.89 8.39 3.73
C VAL A 39 -2.14 9.20 3.41
N HIS A 40 -2.92 8.79 2.42
CA HIS A 40 -4.25 9.33 2.14
C HIS A 40 -5.15 8.28 1.46
N ALA A 41 -6.44 8.27 1.79
CA ALA A 41 -7.46 7.47 1.10
C ALA A 41 -8.46 8.40 0.43
N PHE A 42 -8.57 8.34 -0.90
CA PHE A 42 -9.54 9.10 -1.66
C PHE A 42 -10.91 8.41 -1.56
N ASN A 43 -11.93 9.17 -1.16
CA ASN A 43 -13.28 8.62 -0.92
C ASN A 43 -14.17 8.61 -2.17
N ASP A 44 -13.75 9.27 -3.24
CA ASP A 44 -14.48 9.30 -4.51
C ASP A 44 -14.09 8.11 -5.41
N PRO A 45 -15.02 7.53 -6.16
CA PRO A 45 -14.72 6.47 -7.11
C PRO A 45 -13.98 7.01 -8.36
N PRO A 46 -13.02 6.26 -8.92
CA PRO A 46 -12.53 4.96 -8.43
C PRO A 46 -11.65 5.12 -7.19
N THR A 47 -11.74 4.15 -6.28
CA THR A 47 -10.91 4.13 -5.05
C THR A 47 -9.43 4.20 -5.39
N ALA A 48 -8.75 5.17 -4.78
CA ALA A 48 -7.32 5.37 -4.88
C ALA A 48 -6.73 5.74 -3.53
N TYR A 49 -5.42 5.60 -3.41
CA TYR A 49 -4.66 5.86 -2.19
C TYR A 49 -3.38 6.60 -2.56
N ASP A 50 -3.03 7.63 -1.80
CA ASP A 50 -1.64 8.11 -1.82
C ASP A 50 -0.83 7.22 -0.91
N ILE A 51 0.26 6.69 -1.46
CA ILE A 51 1.15 5.78 -0.78
C ILE A 51 2.54 6.41 -0.76
N GLU A 52 3.10 6.51 0.45
CA GLU A 52 4.48 6.91 0.66
C GLU A 52 5.39 5.67 0.62
N PHE A 53 6.46 5.76 -0.14
CA PHE A 53 7.56 4.80 -0.14
C PHE A 53 8.77 5.47 0.49
N ALA A 54 9.33 4.84 1.52
CA ALA A 54 10.51 5.32 2.21
C ALA A 54 11.69 4.35 2.06
N ASP A 55 12.92 4.87 2.09
CA ASP A 55 14.13 4.06 2.19
C ASP A 55 14.34 3.50 3.61
N ALA A 56 15.42 2.74 3.80
CA ALA A 56 15.77 2.14 5.09
C ALA A 56 16.09 3.16 6.20
N ASP A 57 16.40 4.40 5.84
CA ASP A 57 16.63 5.49 6.79
C ASP A 57 15.34 6.28 7.09
N GLY A 58 14.20 5.85 6.53
CA GLY A 58 12.91 6.49 6.70
C GLY A 58 12.72 7.75 5.85
N ARG A 59 13.55 7.98 4.82
CA ARG A 59 13.36 9.11 3.90
C ARG A 59 12.39 8.74 2.80
N THR A 60 11.41 9.60 2.55
CA THR A 60 10.50 9.48 1.41
C THR A 60 11.30 9.47 0.10
N VAL A 61 11.18 8.40 -0.68
CA VAL A 61 11.78 8.28 -2.01
C VAL A 61 10.76 8.45 -3.13
N ALA A 62 9.48 8.16 -2.85
CA ALA A 62 8.37 8.41 -3.76
C ALA A 62 7.07 8.57 -2.97
N MET A 63 6.13 9.32 -3.52
CA MET A 63 4.75 9.38 -3.05
C MET A 63 3.84 9.32 -4.27
N VAL A 64 3.03 8.27 -4.36
CA VAL A 64 2.33 7.91 -5.59
C VAL A 64 0.86 7.63 -5.30
N THR A 65 -0.02 8.23 -6.10
CA THR A 65 -1.44 7.90 -6.10
C THR A 65 -1.66 6.60 -6.87
N LEU A 66 -2.14 5.56 -6.19
CA LEU A 66 -2.33 4.23 -6.75
C LEU A 66 -3.78 3.78 -6.59
N ARG A 67 -4.29 3.08 -7.61
CA ARG A 67 -5.60 2.43 -7.54
C ARG A 67 -5.53 1.20 -6.63
N ALA A 68 -6.69 0.81 -6.09
CA ALA A 68 -6.81 -0.37 -5.24
C ALA A 68 -6.28 -1.67 -5.90
N ASP A 69 -6.37 -1.79 -7.23
CA ASP A 69 -5.91 -2.97 -7.98
C ASP A 69 -4.39 -3.03 -8.19
N GLN A 70 -3.64 -1.97 -7.86
CA GLN A 70 -2.19 -1.91 -8.05
C GLN A 70 -1.39 -2.36 -6.82
N VAL A 71 -2.08 -2.59 -5.69
CA VAL A 71 -1.46 -2.90 -4.41
C VAL A 71 -2.16 -4.06 -3.71
N GLU A 72 -1.48 -4.61 -2.72
CA GLU A 72 -2.07 -5.53 -1.75
C GLU A 72 -1.68 -5.16 -0.32
N GLN A 73 -2.61 -5.34 0.62
CA GLN A 73 -2.34 -5.12 2.03
C GLN A 73 -1.31 -6.14 2.51
N ARG A 74 -0.28 -5.66 3.19
CA ARG A 74 0.71 -6.49 3.85
C ARG A 74 0.35 -6.53 5.33
N ASP A 75 -0.07 -7.70 5.83
CA ASP A 75 -0.36 -7.89 7.25
C ASP A 75 0.90 -7.60 8.09
N GLY A 76 0.97 -6.41 8.66
CA GLY A 76 2.04 -5.99 9.56
C GLY A 76 1.83 -6.57 10.96
N HIS A 77 2.24 -7.81 11.18
CA HIS A 77 2.61 -8.27 12.53
C HIS A 77 4.13 -8.42 12.59
N LEU A 78 4.78 -7.35 13.06
CA LEU A 78 6.12 -7.45 13.66
C LEU A 78 5.98 -7.88 15.12
#